data_AF-A0A971G6J6-F1
#
_entry.id   AF-A0A971G6J6-F1
#
_cell.length_a   1.000
_cell.length_b   1.000
_cell.length_c   1.000
_cell.angle_alpha   90.00
_cell.angle_beta   90.00
_cell.angle_gamma   90.00
#
_symmetry.space_group_name_H-M   'P 1'
#
loop_
_entity.id
_entity.type
_entity.pdbx_description
1 polymer ?
#
loop_
_entity_poly.entity_id
_entity_poly.type
_entity_poly.pdbx_seq_one_letter_code
_entity_poly.pdbx_strand_id
1 'polypeptide(L)'
;EENPCALCAKMRRGMLCDLCHELGANKLALAHHREDALETLLMSLIFEGRFHTFHPNTWLSRSDITVIRPMVYLPEKHVLHMKKELNLPILVNPCPANGHTKRQEMKELLAELSHRYPDIKDRLLSALRNDRQYGLWEK
;
A
#
# COMPACT_ATOMS: atom_id res chain seq x y z
N GLU A 1 -9.23 -21.91 -3.73
CA GLU A 1 -8.63 -20.57 -3.90
C GLU A 1 -7.14 -20.68 -3.63
N GLU A 2 -6.29 -20.49 -4.63
CA GLU A 2 -4.83 -20.64 -4.49
C GLU A 2 -4.21 -19.45 -3.75
N ASN A 3 -4.84 -18.28 -3.79
CA ASN A 3 -4.37 -17.09 -3.07
C ASN A 3 -5.51 -16.46 -2.23
N PRO A 4 -5.82 -17.03 -1.05
CA PRO A 4 -6.93 -16.59 -0.22
C PRO A 4 -6.81 -15.12 0.23
N CYS A 5 -5.58 -14.62 0.41
CA CYS A 5 -5.35 -13.21 0.75
C CYS A 5 -5.71 -12.27 -0.41
N ALA A 6 -5.37 -12.63 -1.65
CA ALA A 6 -5.73 -11.86 -2.83
C ALA A 6 -7.24 -11.83 -3.04
N LEU A 7 -7.93 -12.98 -2.89
CA LEU A 7 -9.39 -13.05 -2.96
C LEU A 7 -10.05 -12.18 -1.90
N CYS A 8 -9.61 -12.27 -0.64
CA CYS A 8 -10.11 -11.45 0.46
C CYS A 8 -9.94 -9.94 0.17
N ALA A 9 -8.77 -9.52 -0.33
CA ALA A 9 -8.54 -8.13 -0.70
C ALA A 9 -9.46 -7.65 -1.82
N LYS A 10 -9.77 -8.51 -2.80
CA LYS A 10 -10.70 -8.21 -3.90
C LYS A 10 -12.14 -8.08 -3.39
N MET A 11 -12.59 -9.03 -2.57
CA MET A 11 -13.94 -9.02 -1.99
C MET A 11 -14.18 -7.79 -1.11
N ARG A 12 -13.24 -7.48 -0.19
CA ARG A 12 -13.33 -6.29 0.67
C ARG A 12 -13.44 -5.01 -0.14
N ARG A 13 -12.67 -4.89 -1.23
CA ARG A 13 -12.73 -3.70 -2.10
C ARG A 13 -14.09 -3.61 -2.81
N GLY A 14 -14.64 -4.73 -3.27
CA GLY A 14 -15.98 -4.79 -3.85
C GLY A 14 -17.03 -4.27 -2.87
N MET A 15 -17.10 -4.87 -1.67
CA MET A 15 -18.03 -4.46 -0.62
C MET A 15 -17.92 -2.97 -0.26
N LEU A 16 -16.69 -2.43 -0.19
CA LEU A 16 -16.49 -1.00 0.07
C LEU A 16 -16.97 -0.10 -1.07
N CYS A 17 -16.85 -0.54 -2.33
CA CYS A 17 -17.36 0.20 -3.48
C CYS A 17 -18.89 0.16 -3.51
N ASP A 18 -19.49 -0.98 -3.22
CA ASP A 18 -20.95 -1.14 -3.14
C ASP A 18 -21.53 -0.22 -2.05
N LEU A 19 -20.90 -0.18 -0.87
CA LEU A 19 -21.27 0.75 0.20
C LEU A 19 -21.10 2.22 -0.21
N CYS A 20 -20.09 2.56 -1.02
CA CYS A 20 -19.96 3.93 -1.53
C CYS A 20 -21.19 4.30 -2.39
N HIS A 21 -21.67 3.40 -3.24
CA HIS A 21 -22.87 3.65 -4.03
C HIS A 21 -24.12 3.81 -3.17
N GLU A 22 -24.31 2.92 -2.18
CA GLU A 22 -25.43 3.00 -1.24
C GLU A 22 -25.48 4.35 -0.50
N LEU A 23 -24.32 4.91 -0.19
CA LEU A 23 -24.19 6.21 0.48
C LEU A 23 -24.12 7.41 -0.48
N GLY A 24 -24.21 7.21 -1.79
CA GLY A 24 -24.07 8.27 -2.80
C GLY A 24 -22.66 8.89 -2.86
N ALA A 25 -21.65 8.19 -2.38
CA ALA A 25 -20.25 8.61 -2.41
C ALA A 25 -19.58 8.22 -3.74
N ASN A 26 -18.74 9.11 -4.28
CA ASN A 26 -17.99 8.88 -5.52
C ASN A 26 -16.49 8.55 -5.29
N LYS A 27 -16.07 8.50 -4.03
CA LYS A 27 -14.67 8.29 -3.62
C LYS A 27 -14.55 7.34 -2.44
N LEU A 28 -13.59 6.43 -2.52
CA LEU A 28 -13.19 5.54 -1.44
C LEU A 28 -11.79 5.92 -0.95
N ALA A 29 -11.69 6.43 0.28
CA ALA A 29 -10.41 6.75 0.91
C ALA A 29 -9.82 5.52 1.63
N LEU A 30 -8.60 5.13 1.27
CA LEU A 30 -7.88 4.04 1.91
C LEU A 30 -6.62 4.58 2.62
N ALA A 31 -6.43 4.17 3.86
CA ALA A 31 -5.37 4.65 4.76
C ALA A 31 -3.98 4.05 4.47
N HIS A 32 -3.66 3.78 3.20
CA HIS A 32 -2.33 3.29 2.84
C HIS A 32 -1.29 4.38 3.08
N HIS A 33 -0.24 4.04 3.82
CA HIS A 33 0.88 4.93 4.10
C HIS A 33 2.05 4.69 3.15
N ARG A 34 3.13 5.45 3.31
CA ARG A 34 4.31 5.37 2.43
C ARG A 34 4.90 3.97 2.38
N GLU A 35 5.12 3.36 3.53
CA GLU A 35 5.71 2.02 3.60
C GLU A 35 4.85 0.96 2.90
N ASP A 36 3.51 1.06 2.88
CA ASP A 36 2.66 0.13 2.12
C ASP A 36 2.95 0.15 0.61
N ALA A 37 3.25 1.32 0.07
CA ALA A 37 3.60 1.50 -1.34
C ALA A 37 4.99 0.94 -1.65
N LEU A 38 5.94 1.11 -0.73
CA LEU A 38 7.30 0.58 -0.85
C LEU A 38 7.34 -0.95 -0.73
N GLU A 39 6.60 -1.51 0.23
CA GLU A 39 6.44 -2.96 0.37
C GLU A 39 5.83 -3.57 -0.88
N THR A 40 4.78 -2.94 -1.42
CA THR A 40 4.15 -3.40 -2.67
C THR A 40 5.13 -3.33 -3.85
N LEU A 41 5.94 -2.26 -3.93
CA LEU A 41 7.01 -2.16 -4.94
C LEU A 41 8.02 -3.30 -4.84
N LEU A 42 8.52 -3.58 -3.63
CA LEU A 42 9.49 -4.66 -3.41
C LEU A 42 8.89 -6.03 -3.73
N MET A 43 7.63 -6.27 -3.33
CA MET A 43 6.92 -7.50 -3.70
C MET A 43 6.83 -7.69 -5.21
N SER A 44 6.37 -6.67 -5.94
CA SER A 44 6.25 -6.76 -7.41
C SER A 44 7.61 -6.91 -8.09
N LEU A 45 8.65 -6.24 -7.59
CA LEU A 45 9.98 -6.35 -8.16
C LEU A 45 10.57 -7.75 -7.95
N ILE A 46 10.51 -8.28 -6.73
CA ILE A 46 11.19 -9.53 -6.34
C ILE A 46 10.43 -10.77 -6.82
N PHE A 47 9.09 -10.79 -6.69
CA PHE A 47 8.30 -11.98 -6.97
C PHE A 47 7.66 -11.98 -8.36
N GLU A 48 7.54 -10.83 -9.01
CA GLU A 48 6.86 -10.71 -10.31
C GLU A 48 7.77 -10.15 -11.41
N GLY A 49 8.94 -9.60 -11.07
CA GLY A 49 9.84 -8.95 -12.04
C GLY A 49 9.26 -7.65 -12.61
N ARG A 50 8.42 -6.94 -11.85
CA ARG A 50 7.72 -5.73 -12.30
C ARG A 50 8.05 -4.52 -11.45
N PHE A 51 8.33 -3.39 -12.09
CA PHE A 51 8.34 -2.07 -11.43
C PHE A 51 6.90 -1.57 -11.29
N HIS A 52 6.24 -1.97 -10.20
CA HIS A 52 4.83 -1.68 -9.98
C HIS A 52 4.49 -1.42 -8.52
N THR A 53 3.61 -0.46 -8.27
CA THR A 53 2.93 -0.25 -6.98
C THR A 53 1.56 0.39 -7.23
N PHE A 54 0.76 0.57 -6.17
CA PHE A 54 -0.51 1.29 -6.29
C PHE A 54 -0.30 2.81 -6.39
N HIS A 55 -1.24 3.50 -7.04
CA HIS A 55 -1.18 4.96 -7.20
C HIS A 55 -1.94 5.73 -6.10
N PRO A 56 -1.59 6.99 -5.81
CA PRO A 56 -2.33 7.83 -4.86
C PRO A 56 -3.80 8.04 -5.22
N ASN A 57 -4.08 8.08 -6.53
CA ASN A 57 -5.41 8.22 -7.10
C ASN A 57 -5.61 7.13 -8.17
N THR A 58 -6.71 6.40 -8.10
CA THR A 58 -7.06 5.34 -9.05
C THR A 58 -8.55 5.35 -9.33
N TRP A 59 -8.96 5.63 -10.56
CA TRP A 59 -10.35 5.46 -10.98
C TRP A 59 -10.64 4.00 -11.30
N LEU A 60 -11.65 3.42 -10.64
CA LEU A 60 -12.11 2.06 -10.86
C LEU A 60 -13.32 2.08 -11.81
N SER A 61 -13.05 1.99 -13.11
CA SER A 61 -14.10 2.11 -14.14
C SER A 61 -15.25 1.11 -14.01
N ARG A 62 -14.97 -0.12 -13.54
CA ARG A 62 -16.01 -1.16 -13.36
C ARG A 62 -17.01 -0.85 -12.25
N SER A 63 -16.61 -0.05 -11.26
CA SER A 63 -17.44 0.30 -10.12
C SER A 63 -17.69 1.80 -10.06
N ASP A 64 -17.32 2.59 -11.07
CA ASP A 64 -17.39 4.05 -11.09
C ASP A 64 -16.98 4.79 -9.78
N ILE A 65 -15.99 4.25 -9.06
CA ILE A 65 -15.48 4.83 -7.81
C ILE A 65 -14.04 5.27 -7.99
N THR A 66 -13.70 6.45 -7.47
CA THR A 66 -12.31 6.90 -7.38
C THR A 66 -11.70 6.49 -6.04
N VAL A 67 -10.71 5.62 -6.05
CA VAL A 67 -9.93 5.28 -4.85
C VAL A 67 -8.85 6.34 -4.64
N ILE A 68 -8.85 6.96 -3.46
CA ILE A 68 -7.83 7.91 -3.02
C ILE A 68 -7.04 7.36 -1.84
N ARG A 69 -5.76 7.69 -1.76
CA ARG A 69 -4.85 7.26 -0.69
C ARG A 69 -4.11 8.47 -0.10
N PRO A 70 -4.78 9.26 0.75
CA PRO A 70 -4.24 10.55 1.22
C PRO A 70 -2.93 10.41 2.01
N MET A 71 -2.71 9.25 2.62
CA MET A 71 -1.58 9.01 3.52
C MET A 71 -0.36 8.42 2.81
N VAL A 72 -0.39 8.24 1.49
CA VAL A 72 0.66 7.50 0.75
C VAL A 72 2.06 8.14 0.81
N TYR A 73 2.16 9.40 1.20
CA TYR A 73 3.44 10.08 1.44
C TYR A 73 3.85 10.12 2.92
N LEU A 74 2.94 9.75 3.83
CA LEU A 74 3.16 9.79 5.26
C LEU A 74 3.92 8.53 5.71
N PRO A 75 5.06 8.68 6.40
CA PRO A 75 5.73 7.57 7.09
C PRO A 75 4.84 6.89 8.15
N GLU A 76 4.89 5.55 8.23
CA GLU A 76 4.18 4.75 9.25
C GLU A 76 4.46 5.25 10.68
N LYS A 77 5.70 5.67 10.97
CA LYS A 77 6.10 6.21 12.28
C LYS A 77 5.22 7.37 12.75
N HIS A 78 4.73 8.21 11.84
CA HIS A 78 3.86 9.34 12.19
C HIS A 78 2.44 8.87 12.46
N VAL A 79 1.94 7.84 11.75
CA VAL A 79 0.65 7.22 12.05
C VAL A 79 0.68 6.63 13.47
N LEU A 80 1.75 5.91 13.80
CA LEU A 80 1.95 5.33 15.13
C LEU A 80 2.08 6.40 16.23
N HIS A 81 2.75 7.52 15.93
CA HIS A 81 2.83 8.65 16.85
C HIS A 81 1.45 9.27 17.09
N MET A 82 0.71 9.61 16.04
CA MET A 82 -0.64 10.18 16.16
C MET A 82 -1.60 9.25 16.91
N LYS A 83 -1.48 7.94 16.70
CA LYS A 83 -2.23 6.94 17.46
C LYS A 83 -1.96 7.01 18.97
N LYS A 84 -0.72 7.30 19.39
CA LYS A 84 -0.36 7.50 20.80
C LYS A 84 -0.88 8.85 21.32
N GLU A 85 -0.59 9.94 20.60
CA GLU A 85 -0.98 11.30 21.01
C GLU A 85 -2.49 11.45 21.18
N LEU A 86 -3.27 10.84 20.29
CA LEU A 86 -4.74 10.90 20.31
C LEU A 86 -5.38 9.76 21.12
N ASN A 87 -4.58 8.88 21.71
CA ASN A 87 -5.04 7.69 22.44
C ASN A 87 -6.09 6.87 21.67
N LEU A 88 -5.86 6.63 20.37
CA LEU A 88 -6.83 5.95 19.51
C LEU A 88 -6.87 4.44 19.80
N PRO A 89 -8.06 3.82 19.84
CA PRO A 89 -8.20 2.38 20.02
C PRO A 89 -7.61 1.63 18.82
N ILE A 90 -6.96 0.49 19.09
CA ILE A 90 -6.48 -0.42 18.04
C ILE A 90 -7.43 -1.60 17.95
N LEU A 91 -7.96 -1.83 16.75
CA LEU A 91 -8.53 -3.11 16.39
C LEU A 91 -7.42 -4.03 15.88
N VAL A 92 -7.11 -5.09 16.61
CA VAL A 92 -6.14 -6.09 16.18
C VAL A 92 -6.74 -6.90 15.04
N ASN A 93 -5.99 -7.05 13.95
CA ASN A 93 -6.44 -7.83 12.79
C ASN A 93 -6.56 -9.32 13.18
N PRO A 94 -7.76 -9.93 13.14
CA PRO A 94 -7.98 -11.30 13.57
C PRO A 94 -7.56 -12.34 12.52
N CYS A 95 -7.10 -11.92 11.35
CA CYS A 95 -6.75 -12.84 10.26
C CYS A 95 -5.59 -13.77 10.67
N PRO A 96 -5.73 -15.10 10.57
CA PRO A 96 -4.66 -16.04 10.92
C PRO A 96 -3.38 -15.88 10.09
N ALA A 97 -3.49 -15.35 8.87
CA ALA A 97 -2.34 -15.09 8.00
C ALA A 97 -1.59 -13.79 8.38
N ASN A 98 -2.14 -12.95 9.27
CA ASN A 98 -1.52 -11.69 9.66
C ASN A 98 -0.14 -11.95 10.30
N GLY A 99 0.89 -11.22 9.87
CA GLY A 99 2.27 -11.44 10.32
C GLY A 99 3.02 -12.59 9.64
N HIS A 100 2.35 -13.42 8.83
CA HIS A 100 2.98 -14.54 8.10
C HIS A 100 2.74 -14.41 6.59
N THR A 101 2.95 -13.21 6.05
CA THR A 101 2.73 -12.90 4.63
C THR A 101 3.99 -12.40 3.95
N LYS A 102 4.03 -12.48 2.60
CA LYS A 102 5.07 -11.85 1.79
C LYS A 102 5.18 -10.34 1.99
N ARG A 103 4.08 -9.69 2.38
CA ARG A 103 4.12 -8.26 2.77
C ARG A 103 4.93 -8.04 4.04
N GLN A 104 4.76 -8.90 5.03
CA GLN A 104 5.53 -8.83 6.28
C GLN A 104 7.03 -9.07 6.02
N GLU A 105 7.36 -10.05 5.18
CA GLU A 105 8.74 -10.29 4.72
C GLU A 105 9.36 -9.04 4.07
N MET A 106 8.61 -8.32 3.23
CA MET A 106 9.11 -7.07 2.63
C MET A 106 9.24 -5.91 3.62
N LYS A 107 8.39 -5.88 4.65
CA LYS A 107 8.49 -4.89 5.73
C LYS A 107 9.79 -5.08 6.53
N GLU A 108 10.12 -6.32 6.84
CA GLU A 108 11.36 -6.71 7.52
C GLU A 108 12.58 -6.38 6.66
N LEU A 109 12.56 -6.77 5.38
CA LEU A 109 13.62 -6.43 4.43
C LEU A 109 13.82 -4.92 4.32
N LEU A 110 12.74 -4.13 4.24
CA LEU A 110 12.83 -2.67 4.17
C LEU A 110 13.44 -2.08 5.45
N ALA A 111 13.17 -2.67 6.61
CA ALA A 111 13.78 -2.26 7.88
C ALA A 111 15.28 -2.57 7.91
N GLU A 112 15.69 -3.76 7.47
CA GLU A 112 17.11 -4.13 7.34
C GLU A 112 17.87 -3.21 6.38
N LEU A 113 17.28 -2.91 5.24
CA LEU A 113 17.85 -1.96 4.28
C LEU A 113 17.95 -0.56 4.88
N SER A 114 16.97 -0.13 5.69
CA SER A 114 17.00 1.17 6.34
C SER A 114 18.11 1.29 7.39
N HIS A 115 18.47 0.17 8.04
CA HIS A 115 19.61 0.15 8.95
C HIS A 115 20.94 0.37 8.21
N ARG A 116 21.07 -0.20 7.01
CA ARG A 116 22.28 -0.07 6.17
C ARG A 116 22.33 1.24 5.39
N TYR A 117 21.17 1.73 4.94
CA TYR A 117 21.00 2.90 4.10
C TYR A 117 19.87 3.78 4.69
N PRO A 118 20.21 4.74 5.57
CA PRO A 118 19.22 5.50 6.33
C PRO A 118 18.12 6.17 5.48
N ASP A 119 18.48 6.63 4.28
CA ASP A 119 17.56 7.37 3.39
C ASP A 119 16.82 6.47 2.39
N ILE A 120 16.92 5.14 2.48
CA ILE A 120 16.42 4.23 1.44
C ILE A 120 14.93 4.42 1.16
N LYS A 121 14.12 4.66 2.19
CA LYS A 121 12.68 4.86 2.05
C LYS A 121 12.35 6.10 1.22
N ASP A 122 13.08 7.19 1.42
CA ASP A 122 12.90 8.43 0.67
C ASP A 122 13.43 8.32 -0.75
N ARG A 123 14.54 7.60 -0.95
CA ARG A 123 15.09 7.30 -2.28
C ARG A 123 14.14 6.42 -3.10
N LEU A 124 13.58 5.37 -2.51
CA LEU A 124 12.58 4.51 -3.18
C LEU A 124 11.30 5.27 -3.51
N LEU A 125 10.81 6.11 -2.59
CA LEU A 125 9.66 6.97 -2.87
C LEU A 125 9.95 7.97 -3.99
N SER A 126 11.17 8.53 -4.03
CA SER A 126 11.59 9.44 -5.10
C SER A 126 11.65 8.72 -6.44
N ALA A 127 12.13 7.47 -6.47
CA ALA A 127 12.13 6.64 -7.66
C ALA A 127 10.70 6.47 -8.19
N LEU A 128 9.72 6.15 -7.33
CA LEU A 128 8.31 6.00 -7.72
C LEU A 128 7.66 7.25 -8.34
N ARG A 129 8.23 8.44 -8.09
CA ARG A 129 7.68 9.72 -8.54
C ARG A 129 8.39 10.31 -9.75
N ASN A 130 9.52 9.74 -10.15
CA ASN A 130 10.44 10.34 -11.11
C ASN A 130 10.46 9.57 -12.43
N ASP A 131 9.30 9.42 -13.04
CA ASP A 131 9.10 8.73 -14.31
C ASP A 131 9.95 9.31 -15.45
N ARG A 132 10.19 10.62 -15.45
CA ARG A 132 11.02 11.32 -16.43
C ARG A 132 12.49 10.89 -16.46
N GLN A 133 12.99 10.26 -15.40
CA GLN A 133 14.37 9.80 -15.30
C GLN A 133 14.53 8.28 -15.43
N TYR A 134 13.46 7.57 -15.79
CA TYR A 134 13.54 6.13 -16.02
C TYR A 134 14.37 5.84 -17.28
N GLY A 135 15.58 5.32 -17.09
CA GLY A 135 16.47 4.83 -18.15
C GLY A 135 16.41 3.31 -18.29
N LEU A 136 15.22 2.75 -18.55
CA LEU A 136 15.04 1.32 -18.76
C LEU A 136 15.50 0.91 -20.17
N TRP A 137 15.94 -0.34 -20.34
CA TRP A 137 16.36 -0.85 -21.65
C TRP A 137 15.18 -0.83 -22.64
N GLU A 138 15.42 -0.27 -23.82
CA GLU A 138 14.55 -0.45 -24.98
C GLU A 138 14.81 -1.85 -25.57
N LYS A 139 13.75 -2.54 -25.96
CA LYS A 139 13.83 -3.83 -26.67
C LYS A 139 13.98 -3.60 -28.16
#